data_AF-A0A9P9ZJ36-F1
#
_entry.id   AF-A0A9P9ZJ36-F1
#
_cell.length_a   1.000
_cell.length_b   1.000
_cell.length_c   1.000
_cell.angle_alpha   90.00
_cell.angle_beta   90.00
_cell.angle_gamma   90.00
#
_symmetry.space_group_name_H-M   'P 1'
#
loop_
_entity.id
_entity.type
_entity.pdbx_description
1 polymer ?
#
loop_
_entity_poly.entity_id
_entity_poly.type
_entity_poly.pdbx_seq_one_letter_code
_entity_poly.pdbx_strand_id
1 'polypeptide(L)'
;LNKGQAEGLNAKSNGPPKWTGGNKEVIHFFNCQKRPNWDHGTDSLVVICENPRDCLDLNYLPPDDSLCLMDRFEEDGVFRVWEGNVQGCLFRNYNNELSWNVSKDAQSQRDYFDVGFLTSDTYVYQGFKDPSNRMGLDIPFCDCQSIYHFRLRKDLTLVHGDQIH
;
A
#
# COMPACT_ATOMS: atom_id res chain seq x y z
N LEU A 1 34.38 1.03 -26.49
CA LEU A 1 34.25 1.48 -25.08
C LEU A 1 32.80 1.29 -24.66
N ASN A 2 32.60 0.74 -23.48
CA ASN A 2 31.57 -0.27 -23.17
C ASN A 2 30.11 0.21 -23.18
N LYS A 3 29.23 -0.66 -23.70
CA LYS A 3 27.81 -0.72 -23.36
C LYS A 3 27.71 -1.16 -21.89
N GLY A 4 27.45 -0.22 -20.99
CA GLY A 4 27.22 -0.47 -19.58
C GLY A 4 25.86 -1.13 -19.36
N GLN A 5 25.92 -2.46 -19.28
CA GLN A 5 25.08 -3.36 -18.50
C GLN A 5 23.78 -2.78 -17.93
N ALA A 6 22.67 -3.15 -18.58
CA ALA A 6 21.41 -3.36 -17.89
C ALA A 6 21.59 -4.56 -16.94
N GLU A 7 21.91 -4.28 -15.68
CA GLU A 7 21.71 -5.23 -14.58
C GLU A 7 20.25 -5.04 -14.16
N GLY A 8 19.31 -5.87 -14.58
CA GLY A 8 19.29 -7.30 -14.27
C GLY A 8 18.67 -7.46 -12.89
N LEU A 9 17.35 -7.23 -12.79
CA LEU A 9 16.50 -7.48 -11.61
C LEU A 9 16.64 -8.95 -11.18
N ASN A 10 17.65 -9.24 -10.36
CA ASN A 10 17.79 -10.54 -9.71
C ASN A 10 17.10 -10.50 -8.35
N ALA A 11 15.78 -10.45 -8.37
CA ALA A 11 14.99 -10.88 -7.22
C ALA A 11 14.63 -12.36 -7.42
N LYS A 12 15.27 -13.23 -6.65
CA LYS A 12 14.76 -14.59 -6.44
C LYS A 12 13.42 -14.47 -5.69
N SER A 13 12.29 -14.58 -6.38
CA SER A 13 11.03 -14.94 -5.74
C SER A 13 10.47 -16.22 -6.37
N ASN A 14 10.23 -17.21 -5.53
CA ASN A 14 9.56 -18.45 -5.90
C ASN A 14 8.08 -18.16 -6.12
N GLY A 15 7.70 -17.80 -7.35
CA GLY A 15 6.32 -17.57 -7.75
C GLY A 15 5.74 -16.23 -7.25
N PRO A 16 4.58 -15.81 -7.81
CA PRO A 16 3.89 -14.64 -7.30
C PRO A 16 3.55 -14.85 -5.82
N PRO A 17 3.59 -13.80 -4.99
CA PRO A 17 3.10 -13.89 -3.62
C PRO A 17 1.67 -14.40 -3.67
N LYS A 18 1.24 -15.19 -2.70
CA LYS A 18 -0.17 -15.63 -2.63
C LYS A 18 -0.81 -14.80 -1.55
N TRP A 19 -1.63 -13.82 -1.93
CA TRP A 19 -2.50 -13.14 -0.98
C TRP A 19 -3.36 -14.20 -0.28
N THR A 20 -3.09 -14.43 1.00
CA THR A 20 -3.80 -15.41 1.83
C THR A 20 -5.01 -14.80 2.51
N GLY A 21 -5.13 -13.48 2.46
CA GLY A 21 -6.30 -12.73 2.88
C GLY A 21 -6.53 -12.72 4.38
N GLY A 22 -5.66 -13.27 5.25
CA GLY A 22 -6.08 -13.20 6.64
C GLY A 22 -5.31 -13.72 7.83
N ASN A 23 -3.99 -13.82 7.84
CA ASN A 23 -3.34 -14.12 9.13
C ASN A 23 -2.22 -13.19 9.58
N LYS A 24 -1.49 -12.57 8.66
CA LYS A 24 -0.36 -11.69 9.01
C LYS A 24 -0.22 -10.45 8.12
N GLU A 25 -1.04 -10.35 7.08
CA GLU A 25 -0.94 -9.26 6.12
C GLU A 25 -1.34 -7.92 6.72
N VAL A 26 -0.61 -6.88 6.33
CA VAL A 26 -0.93 -5.48 6.62
C VAL A 26 -0.87 -4.72 5.32
N ILE A 27 -1.88 -3.89 5.09
CA ILE A 27 -1.96 -3.05 3.90
C ILE A 27 -1.51 -1.66 4.30
N HIS A 28 -0.53 -1.11 3.59
CA HIS A 28 0.03 0.21 3.88
C HIS A 28 -0.27 1.17 2.74
N PHE A 29 -0.55 2.42 3.09
CA PHE A 29 -0.68 3.52 2.14
C PHE A 29 0.58 4.36 2.24
N PHE A 30 1.23 4.59 1.11
CA PHE A 30 2.49 5.29 1.02
C PHE A 30 2.40 6.53 0.16
N ASN A 31 3.12 7.56 0.58
CA ASN A 31 3.51 8.69 -0.26
C ASN A 31 5.01 8.60 -0.51
N CYS A 32 5.38 8.54 -1.78
CA CYS A 32 6.74 8.30 -2.24
C CYS A 32 7.27 9.56 -2.92
N GLN A 33 8.20 10.24 -2.27
CA GLN A 33 8.85 11.41 -2.80
C GLN A 33 10.04 10.99 -3.67
N LYS A 34 10.28 11.66 -4.80
CA LYS A 34 11.48 11.38 -5.60
C LYS A 34 12.76 11.62 -4.80
N ARG A 35 13.78 10.80 -5.03
CA ARG A 35 15.14 11.02 -4.53
C ARG A 35 15.80 12.16 -5.34
N PRO A 36 16.72 12.93 -4.75
CA PRO A 36 17.47 13.95 -5.48
C PRO A 36 18.17 13.36 -6.73
N ASN A 37 18.14 14.11 -7.84
CA ASN A 37 18.77 13.76 -9.13
C ASN A 37 18.10 12.66 -9.96
N TRP A 38 16.85 12.33 -9.67
CA TRP A 38 16.06 11.43 -10.51
C TRP A 38 14.93 12.18 -11.21
N ASP A 39 14.76 11.94 -12.51
CA ASP A 39 13.64 12.45 -13.33
C ASP A 39 12.41 11.56 -13.13
N HIS A 40 11.93 11.52 -11.89
CA HIS A 40 10.72 10.80 -11.52
C HIS A 40 9.83 11.71 -10.67
N GLY A 41 8.52 11.59 -10.84
CA GLY A 41 7.54 12.30 -10.02
C GLY A 41 7.39 11.73 -8.62
N THR A 42 6.36 12.18 -7.90
CA THR A 42 5.87 11.54 -6.68
C THR A 42 4.88 10.43 -7.02
N ASP A 43 4.88 9.37 -6.20
CA ASP A 43 3.92 8.27 -6.31
C ASP A 43 3.10 8.15 -5.03
N SER A 44 1.82 7.83 -5.16
CA SER A 44 0.97 7.39 -4.06
C SER A 44 0.64 5.92 -4.26
N LEU A 45 1.02 5.08 -3.30
CA LEU A 45 0.96 3.62 -3.43
C LEU A 45 0.09 2.99 -2.33
N VAL A 46 -0.61 1.92 -2.68
CA VAL A 46 -1.16 0.95 -1.71
C VAL A 46 -0.38 -0.34 -1.84
N VAL A 47 0.16 -0.85 -0.73
CA VAL A 47 1.01 -2.04 -0.73
C VAL A 47 0.49 -3.08 0.25
N ILE A 48 0.42 -4.33 -0.19
CA ILE A 48 0.09 -5.49 0.62
C ILE A 48 1.40 -6.12 1.12
N CYS A 49 1.57 -6.16 2.44
CA CYS A 49 2.77 -6.68 3.08
C CYS A 49 2.43 -7.99 3.78
N GLU A 50 2.96 -9.12 3.30
CA GLU A 50 2.70 -10.44 3.89
C GLU A 50 3.20 -10.55 5.34
N ASN A 51 4.32 -9.88 5.62
CA ASN A 51 4.85 -9.66 6.96
C ASN A 51 4.85 -8.14 7.26
N PRO A 52 4.23 -7.68 8.36
CA PRO A 52 4.13 -6.27 8.68
C PRO A 52 5.48 -5.57 8.81
N ARG A 53 6.54 -6.32 9.13
CA ARG A 53 7.90 -5.77 9.29
C ARG A 53 8.55 -5.41 7.97
N ASP A 54 8.14 -6.05 6.87
CA ASP A 54 8.78 -5.88 5.58
C ASP A 54 8.56 -4.46 5.08
N CYS A 55 7.31 -3.97 5.11
CA CYS A 55 6.98 -2.58 4.78
C CYS A 55 7.39 -1.53 5.81
N LEU A 56 8.16 -1.93 6.83
CA LEU A 56 8.84 -1.02 7.76
C LEU A 56 10.35 -1.02 7.54
N ASP A 57 10.85 -1.83 6.60
CA ASP A 57 12.25 -1.90 6.22
C ASP A 57 12.48 -1.00 4.99
N LEU A 58 13.39 -0.05 5.14
CA LEU A 58 13.83 0.84 4.06
C LEU A 58 14.47 0.12 2.87
N ASN A 59 14.73 -1.18 2.96
CA ASN A 59 15.27 -2.02 1.90
C ASN A 59 14.25 -3.00 1.31
N TYR A 60 12.98 -2.93 1.75
CA TYR A 60 11.95 -3.80 1.21
C TYR A 60 11.42 -3.28 -0.11
N LEU A 61 11.67 -4.06 -1.16
CA LEU A 61 11.05 -3.89 -2.47
C LEU A 61 9.84 -4.83 -2.57
N PRO A 62 8.60 -4.31 -2.49
CA PRO A 62 7.42 -5.14 -2.67
C PRO A 62 7.38 -5.73 -4.07
N PRO A 63 6.98 -7.00 -4.23
CA PRO A 63 6.70 -7.57 -5.54
C PRO A 63 5.64 -6.74 -6.29
N ASP A 64 5.78 -6.62 -7.62
CA ASP A 64 4.86 -5.82 -8.47
C ASP A 64 3.38 -6.13 -8.20
N ASP A 65 3.06 -7.41 -7.99
CA ASP A 65 1.69 -7.87 -7.76
C ASP A 65 1.10 -7.39 -6.44
N SER A 66 1.96 -7.04 -5.47
CA SER A 66 1.60 -6.57 -4.13
C SER A 66 1.47 -5.06 -4.03
N LEU A 67 1.65 -4.32 -5.13
CA LEU A 67 1.50 -2.87 -5.17
C LEU A 67 0.36 -2.43 -6.08
N CYS A 68 -0.24 -1.32 -5.69
CA CYS A 68 -1.13 -0.56 -6.53
C CYS A 68 -0.65 0.89 -6.57
N LEU A 69 -0.33 1.37 -7.77
CA LEU A 69 -0.11 2.78 -8.04
C LEU A 69 -1.47 3.48 -8.10
N MET A 70 -1.72 4.35 -7.12
CA MET A 70 -2.95 5.11 -7.06
C MET A 70 -2.90 6.34 -7.95
N ASP A 71 -1.83 7.12 -7.82
CA ASP A 71 -1.55 8.30 -8.63
C ASP A 71 -0.05 8.51 -8.76
N ARG A 72 0.34 9.16 -9.87
CA ARG A 72 1.68 9.70 -10.11
C ARG A 72 1.56 11.18 -10.47
N PHE A 73 2.32 12.03 -9.81
CA PHE A 73 2.39 13.46 -10.12
C PHE A 73 3.82 13.83 -10.49
N GLU A 74 3.98 14.60 -11.57
CA GLU A 74 5.31 15.12 -11.96
C GLU A 74 5.83 16.20 -11.00
N GLU A 75 4.93 16.82 -10.23
CA GLU A 75 5.24 17.87 -9.26
C GLU A 75 5.67 17.29 -7.91
N ASP A 76 6.77 17.82 -7.37
CA ASP A 76 7.28 17.41 -6.06
C ASP A 76 6.34 17.80 -4.92
N GLY A 77 6.15 16.91 -3.95
CA GLY A 77 5.33 17.15 -2.77
C GLY A 77 3.82 17.09 -2.99
N VAL A 78 3.37 16.84 -4.22
CA VAL A 78 1.96 16.60 -4.53
C VAL A 78 1.67 15.11 -4.39
N PHE A 79 0.64 14.77 -3.64
CA PHE A 79 0.25 13.38 -3.40
C PHE A 79 -1.26 13.22 -3.54
N ARG A 80 -1.69 11.96 -3.65
CA ARG A 80 -3.10 11.60 -3.58
C ARG A 80 -3.71 12.08 -2.26
N VAL A 81 -4.93 12.58 -2.34
CA VAL A 81 -5.77 12.82 -1.16
C VAL A 81 -6.38 11.48 -0.74
N TRP A 82 -5.99 10.98 0.43
CA TRP A 82 -6.44 9.69 0.95
C TRP A 82 -7.77 9.80 1.70
N GLU A 83 -8.04 10.96 2.26
CA GLU A 83 -9.07 11.21 3.26
C GLU A 83 -10.38 11.76 2.66
N GLY A 84 -11.49 11.46 3.33
CA GLY A 84 -12.79 12.12 3.13
C GLY A 84 -13.64 11.59 1.98
N ASN A 85 -13.18 10.59 1.24
CA ASN A 85 -13.94 9.94 0.17
C ASN A 85 -13.68 8.43 0.13
N VAL A 86 -14.66 7.68 -0.38
CA VAL A 86 -14.48 6.26 -0.70
C VAL A 86 -13.57 6.13 -1.91
N GLN A 87 -12.59 5.24 -1.81
CA GLN A 87 -11.61 4.98 -2.87
C GLN A 87 -11.35 3.48 -2.96
N GLY A 88 -10.64 3.04 -4.00
CA GLY A 88 -10.30 1.64 -4.15
C GLY A 88 -9.21 1.39 -5.18
N CYS A 89 -8.65 0.19 -5.12
CA CYS A 89 -7.73 -0.31 -6.12
C CYS A 89 -7.90 -1.81 -6.37
N LEU A 90 -7.84 -2.18 -7.65
CA LEU A 90 -7.78 -3.56 -8.12
C LEU A 90 -6.32 -4.06 -8.18
N PHE A 91 -6.02 -5.05 -7.35
CA PHE A 91 -4.78 -5.81 -7.45
C PHE A 91 -4.96 -6.94 -8.47
N ARG A 92 -4.64 -6.64 -9.74
CA ARG A 92 -4.98 -7.50 -10.89
C ARG A 92 -4.53 -8.95 -10.74
N ASN A 93 -3.34 -9.18 -10.21
CA ASN A 93 -2.77 -10.53 -10.08
C ASN A 93 -3.33 -11.31 -8.88
N TYR A 94 -4.02 -10.63 -7.95
CA TYR A 94 -4.83 -11.28 -6.91
C TYR A 94 -6.31 -11.39 -7.27
N ASN A 95 -6.74 -10.79 -8.39
CA ASN A 95 -8.15 -10.63 -8.76
C ASN A 95 -9.02 -10.18 -7.58
N ASN A 96 -8.55 -9.14 -6.89
CA ASN A 96 -9.18 -8.65 -5.68
C ASN A 96 -9.18 -7.12 -5.69
N GLU A 97 -10.34 -6.54 -5.42
CA GLU A 97 -10.51 -5.11 -5.26
C GLU A 97 -10.49 -4.76 -3.77
N LEU A 98 -9.60 -3.85 -3.40
CA LEU A 98 -9.65 -3.22 -2.10
C LEU A 98 -10.43 -1.92 -2.23
N SER A 99 -11.38 -1.69 -1.33
CA SER A 99 -12.07 -0.41 -1.19
C SER A 99 -11.92 0.10 0.24
N TRP A 100 -11.79 1.40 0.44
CA TRP A 100 -11.62 1.98 1.76
C TRP A 100 -12.26 3.35 1.87
N ASN A 101 -12.45 3.78 3.12
CA ASN A 101 -12.84 5.13 3.44
C ASN A 101 -12.03 5.60 4.65
N VAL A 102 -11.13 6.55 4.42
CA VAL A 102 -10.33 7.19 5.47
C VAL A 102 -11.03 8.47 5.92
N SER A 103 -11.21 8.65 7.22
CA SER A 103 -11.85 9.84 7.80
C SER A 103 -11.19 11.13 7.34
N LYS A 104 -11.99 12.16 7.04
CA LYS A 104 -11.53 13.45 6.49
C LYS A 104 -10.45 14.13 7.33
N ASP A 105 -10.48 13.94 8.63
CA ASP A 105 -9.58 14.53 9.61
C ASP A 105 -8.46 13.58 10.04
N ALA A 106 -8.28 12.43 9.38
CA ALA A 106 -7.35 11.39 9.80
C ALA A 106 -5.90 11.88 10.00
N GLN A 107 -5.41 12.83 9.19
CA GLN A 107 -4.07 13.39 9.36
C GLN A 107 -3.89 14.26 10.62
N SER A 108 -4.95 14.91 11.12
CA SER A 108 -4.86 15.72 12.34
C SER A 108 -4.95 14.88 13.61
N GLN A 109 -5.34 13.62 13.48
CA GLN A 109 -5.42 12.69 14.59
C GLN A 109 -4.02 12.28 15.08
N ARG A 110 -3.96 11.77 16.31
CA ARG A 110 -2.72 11.22 16.88
C ARG A 110 -2.29 9.94 16.15
N ASP A 111 -1.02 9.59 16.28
CA ASP A 111 -0.51 8.32 15.75
C ASP A 111 -1.30 7.12 16.31
N TYR A 112 -1.49 6.10 15.49
CA TYR A 112 -2.28 4.90 15.78
C TYR A 112 -3.76 5.15 16.10
N PHE A 113 -4.27 6.36 15.83
CA PHE A 113 -5.71 6.61 15.90
C PHE A 113 -6.43 5.83 14.79
N ASP A 114 -7.66 5.40 15.06
CA ASP A 114 -8.52 4.74 14.09
C ASP A 114 -8.95 5.72 13.00
N VAL A 115 -8.68 5.39 11.74
CA VAL A 115 -8.95 6.29 10.62
C VAL A 115 -10.02 5.77 9.67
N GLY A 116 -10.68 4.65 9.99
CA GLY A 116 -11.71 4.05 9.16
C GLY A 116 -11.39 2.61 8.74
N PHE A 117 -12.02 2.16 7.67
CA PHE A 117 -12.01 0.76 7.25
C PHE A 117 -11.56 0.59 5.81
N LEU A 118 -10.98 -0.58 5.55
CA LEU A 118 -10.73 -1.10 4.22
C LEU A 118 -11.40 -2.46 4.10
N THR A 119 -12.00 -2.74 2.96
CA THR A 119 -12.68 -4.00 2.63
C THR A 119 -12.08 -4.60 1.37
N SER A 120 -12.09 -5.91 1.31
CA SER A 120 -11.94 -6.71 0.09
C SER A 120 -13.24 -7.45 -0.19
N ASP A 121 -13.27 -8.35 -1.17
CA ASP A 121 -14.42 -9.22 -1.41
C ASP A 121 -14.76 -10.15 -0.24
N THR A 122 -13.89 -10.34 0.76
CA THR A 122 -14.15 -11.32 1.83
C THR A 122 -13.85 -10.77 3.22
N TYR A 123 -12.90 -9.84 3.30
CA TYR A 123 -12.31 -9.43 4.56
C TYR A 123 -12.49 -7.95 4.83
N VAL A 124 -12.64 -7.62 6.12
CA VAL A 124 -12.66 -6.24 6.63
C VAL A 124 -11.36 -5.98 7.39
N TYR A 125 -10.80 -4.81 7.19
CA TYR A 125 -9.58 -4.33 7.82
C TYR A 125 -9.85 -3.03 8.55
N GLN A 126 -9.24 -2.89 9.74
CA GLN A 126 -9.24 -1.65 10.51
C GLN A 126 -8.02 -0.81 10.13
N GLY A 127 -8.26 0.45 9.79
CA GLY A 127 -7.24 1.43 9.46
C GLY A 127 -6.73 2.19 10.68
N PHE A 128 -5.44 2.47 10.69
CA PHE A 128 -4.78 3.30 11.69
C PHE A 128 -3.83 4.31 11.03
N LYS A 129 -3.72 5.50 11.63
CA LYS A 129 -2.67 6.46 11.28
C LYS A 129 -1.29 5.88 11.60
N ASP A 130 -0.40 5.87 10.62
CA ASP A 130 1.01 5.60 10.89
C ASP A 130 1.71 6.83 11.49
N PRO A 131 2.69 6.63 12.38
CA PRO A 131 3.53 7.73 12.85
C PRO A 131 4.35 8.34 11.72
N SER A 132 4.51 9.67 11.79
CA SER A 132 5.13 10.50 10.76
C SER A 132 6.61 10.22 10.48
N ASN A 133 7.27 9.37 11.25
CA ASN A 133 8.67 8.98 11.05
C ASN A 133 8.85 7.59 10.40
N ARG A 134 7.76 6.93 9.97
CA ARG A 134 7.86 5.63 9.31
C ARG A 134 8.13 5.78 7.82
N MET A 135 9.38 5.54 7.44
CA MET A 135 9.75 5.21 6.07
C MET A 135 9.82 3.69 5.92
N GLY A 136 9.44 3.15 4.76
CA GLY A 136 9.13 1.71 4.72
C GLY A 136 9.27 0.96 3.40
N LEU A 137 9.61 1.61 2.27
CA LEU A 137 9.84 0.90 1.00
C LEU A 137 11.09 1.40 0.28
N ASP A 138 11.82 0.47 -0.32
CA ASP A 138 12.89 0.75 -1.28
C ASP A 138 12.35 0.71 -2.71
N ILE A 139 11.41 1.60 -3.04
CA ILE A 139 11.00 1.77 -4.42
C ILE A 139 12.16 2.50 -5.14
N PRO A 140 12.68 1.96 -6.26
CA PRO A 140 13.71 2.65 -7.01
C PRO A 140 13.31 4.11 -7.26
N PHE A 141 14.26 5.02 -7.04
CA PHE A 141 14.12 6.45 -7.30
C PHE A 141 13.23 7.23 -6.32
N CYS A 142 12.61 6.57 -5.33
CA CYS A 142 11.72 7.22 -4.38
C CYS A 142 12.05 6.89 -2.91
N ASP A 143 11.72 7.83 -2.03
CA ASP A 143 11.69 7.63 -0.58
C ASP A 143 10.22 7.61 -0.14
N CYS A 144 9.76 6.44 0.33
CA CYS A 144 8.36 6.20 0.66
C CYS A 144 8.09 6.29 2.16
N GLN A 145 7.18 7.20 2.51
CA GLN A 145 6.66 7.36 3.86
C GLN A 145 5.30 6.67 3.98
N SER A 146 5.15 5.84 5.01
CA SER A 146 3.86 5.22 5.33
C SER A 146 2.95 6.24 6.01
N ILE A 147 1.71 6.29 5.56
CA ILE A 147 0.70 7.26 5.99
C ILE A 147 -0.38 6.58 6.84
N TYR A 148 -0.85 5.42 6.37
CA TYR A 148 -1.86 4.61 7.03
C TYR A 148 -1.50 3.13 6.93
N HIS A 149 -1.93 2.35 7.91
CA HIS A 149 -1.89 0.89 7.82
C HIS A 149 -3.21 0.26 8.22
N PHE A 150 -3.56 -0.82 7.55
CA PHE A 150 -4.81 -1.54 7.73
C PHE A 150 -4.53 -2.98 8.13
N ARG A 151 -5.17 -3.43 9.22
CA ARG A 151 -5.00 -4.79 9.77
C ARG A 151 -6.31 -5.54 9.74
N LEU A 152 -6.26 -6.84 9.42
CA LEU A 152 -7.45 -7.68 9.38
C LEU A 152 -8.21 -7.62 10.71
N ARG A 153 -9.52 -7.37 10.62
CA ARG A 153 -10.48 -7.58 11.71
C ARG A 153 -10.94 -9.03 11.72
N LYS A 154 -10.26 -9.88 12.48
CA LYS A 154 -10.57 -11.32 12.57
C LYS A 154 -11.97 -11.62 13.14
N ASP A 155 -12.56 -10.64 13.80
CA ASP A 155 -13.91 -10.67 14.34
C ASP A 155 -14.99 -10.32 13.29
N LEU A 156 -14.61 -9.89 12.09
CA LEU A 156 -15.52 -9.49 11.02
C LEU A 156 -15.19 -10.20 9.70
N THR A 157 -16.19 -10.82 9.10
CA THR A 157 -16.13 -11.34 7.72
C THR A 157 -17.29 -10.76 6.93
N LEU A 158 -17.06 -10.38 5.68
CA LEU A 158 -18.13 -9.91 4.82
C LEU A 158 -18.97 -11.11 4.38
N VAL A 159 -20.20 -11.19 4.89
CA VAL A 159 -21.18 -12.15 4.41
C VAL A 159 -21.79 -11.57 3.15
N HIS A 160 -21.44 -12.12 2.00
CA HIS A 160 -22.17 -11.85 0.77
C HIS A 160 -23.54 -12.49 0.92
N GLY A 161 -24.60 -11.69 0.98
CA GLY A 161 -25.95 -12.23 1.01
C GLY A 161 -26.18 -13.00 -0.29
N ASP A 162 -26.44 -14.30 -0.18
CA ASP A 162 -26.94 -15.09 -1.31
C ASP A 162 -28.16 -14.34 -1.87
N GLN A 163 -28.12 -13.98 -3.15
CA GLN A 163 -29.33 -13.53 -3.83
C GLN A 163 -30.33 -14.68 -3.76
N ILE A 164 -31.34 -14.51 -2.91
CA ILE A 164 -32.51 -15.38 -2.89
C ILE A 164 -33.15 -15.26 -4.28
N HIS A 165 -33.16 -16.39 -4.99
CA HIS A 165 -33.74 -16.59 -6.31
C HIS A 165 -35.15 -16.02 -6.47
#